data_AF-A0AAJ6MUR7-F1
#
_entry.id   AF-A0AAJ6MUR7-F1
#
_cell.length_a   1.000
_cell.length_b   1.000
_cell.length_c   1.000
_cell.angle_alpha   90.00
_cell.angle_beta   90.00
_cell.angle_gamma   90.00
#
_symmetry.space_group_name_H-M   'P 1'
#
loop_
_entity.id
_entity.type
_entity.pdbx_description
1 polymer ?
#
loop_
_entity_poly.entity_id
_entity_poly.type
_entity_poly.pdbx_seq_one_letter_code
_entity_poly.pdbx_strand_id
1 'polypeptide(L)'
;MINEIKKDAQARMQKSLESLQHAFGRIRTGKAHPSILEGVQVPYYGADTPINQVASITVKDSRTLQVVAFERNMLAAVDKAIGAAGLNLNPTNLGELLLISMPALTEETRKGFTKQARDAAEDARVAVRNIRRDALSQYKDLVKEKEISEDEERRAADDIQKLTDKFVADIETAVKQKEADLMAV
;
A
#
# COMPACT_ATOMS: atom_id res chain seq x y z
N MET A 1 -5.07 20.71 -22.82
CA MET A 1 -3.60 20.69 -22.91
C MET A 1 -2.93 20.87 -21.55
N ILE A 2 -2.61 22.08 -21.05
CA ILE A 2 -1.91 22.24 -19.73
C ILE A 2 -2.68 21.57 -18.58
N ASN A 3 -3.99 21.81 -18.48
CA ASN A 3 -4.82 21.20 -17.44
C ASN A 3 -4.93 19.67 -17.56
N GLU A 4 -4.78 19.12 -18.76
CA GLU A 4 -4.83 17.66 -18.97
C GLU A 4 -3.53 17.01 -18.53
N ILE A 5 -2.38 17.60 -18.89
CA ILE A 5 -1.07 17.17 -18.41
C ILE A 5 -1.02 17.21 -16.88
N LYS A 6 -1.55 18.29 -16.28
CA LYS A 6 -1.64 18.43 -14.83
C LYS A 6 -2.51 17.34 -14.19
N LYS A 7 -3.67 17.02 -14.79
CA LYS A 7 -4.55 15.95 -14.31
C LYS A 7 -3.92 14.56 -14.47
N ASP A 8 -3.25 14.31 -15.59
CA ASP A 8 -2.53 13.04 -15.83
C ASP A 8 -1.40 12.86 -14.82
N ALA A 9 -0.57 13.88 -14.63
CA ALA A 9 0.50 13.89 -13.65
C ALA A 9 -0.05 13.63 -12.24
N GLN A 10 -1.16 14.29 -11.86
CA GLN A 10 -1.82 14.06 -10.58
C GLN A 10 -2.31 12.62 -10.43
N ALA A 11 -2.97 12.05 -11.45
CA ALA A 11 -3.47 10.68 -11.40
C ALA A 11 -2.32 9.67 -11.28
N ARG A 12 -1.23 9.87 -12.03
CA ARG A 12 -0.03 9.03 -11.95
C ARG A 12 0.66 9.14 -10.59
N MET A 13 0.75 10.33 -10.00
CA MET A 13 1.32 10.52 -8.67
C MET A 13 0.45 9.89 -7.57
N GLN A 14 -0.87 10.02 -7.69
CA GLN A 14 -1.82 9.35 -6.79
C GLN A 14 -1.64 7.83 -6.83
N LYS A 15 -1.49 7.25 -8.02
CA LYS A 15 -1.24 5.81 -8.19
C LYS A 15 0.09 5.37 -7.56
N SER A 16 1.12 6.21 -7.61
CA SER A 16 2.39 5.94 -6.90
C SER A 16 2.19 5.91 -5.38
N LEU A 17 1.36 6.80 -4.84
CA LEU A 17 1.02 6.81 -3.41
C LEU A 17 0.20 5.56 -3.02
N GLU A 18 -0.77 5.16 -3.84
CA GLU A 18 -1.54 3.92 -3.63
C GLU A 18 -0.63 2.69 -3.65
N SER A 19 0.30 2.62 -4.60
CA SER A 19 1.30 1.55 -4.66
C SER A 19 2.17 1.50 -3.40
N LEU A 20 2.57 2.66 -2.87
CA LEU A 20 3.30 2.75 -1.61
C LEU A 20 2.46 2.24 -0.43
N GLN A 21 1.18 2.60 -0.36
CA GLN A 21 0.27 2.13 0.67
C GLN A 21 0.09 0.61 0.61
N HIS A 22 -0.04 0.02 -0.58
CA HIS A 22 -0.08 -1.43 -0.76
C HIS A 22 1.23 -2.11 -0.33
N ALA A 23 2.38 -1.52 -0.67
CA ALA A 23 3.69 -2.02 -0.23
C ALA A 23 3.80 -1.98 1.31
N PHE A 24 3.37 -0.88 1.94
CA PHE A 24 3.31 -0.76 3.39
C PHE A 24 2.34 -1.74 4.02
N GLY A 25 1.20 -2.05 3.39
CA GLY A 25 0.26 -3.07 3.87
C GLY A 25 0.87 -4.46 3.98
N ARG A 26 1.83 -4.79 3.11
CA ARG A 26 2.56 -6.07 3.12
C ARG A 26 3.64 -6.14 4.20
N ILE A 27 4.19 -5.00 4.63
CA ILE A 27 5.23 -4.95 5.65
C ILE A 27 4.60 -5.10 7.04
N ARG A 28 5.00 -6.15 7.77
CA ARG A 28 4.51 -6.45 9.11
C ARG A 28 5.06 -5.46 10.12
N THR A 29 4.16 -4.76 10.83
CA THR A 29 4.51 -3.82 11.92
C THR A 29 4.37 -4.42 13.31
N GLY A 30 3.93 -5.68 13.42
CA GLY A 30 3.54 -6.27 14.70
C GLY A 30 2.14 -5.83 15.16
N LYS A 31 1.54 -4.81 14.52
CA LYS A 31 0.12 -4.45 14.68
C LYS A 31 -0.76 -5.19 13.68
N ALA A 32 -1.87 -5.74 14.15
CA ALA A 32 -2.82 -6.50 13.37
C ALA A 32 -3.47 -5.59 12.31
N HIS A 33 -3.21 -5.89 11.04
CA HIS A 33 -3.83 -5.20 9.91
C HIS A 33 -4.44 -6.20 8.92
N PRO A 34 -5.68 -5.99 8.45
CA PRO A 34 -6.33 -6.91 7.52
C PRO A 34 -5.55 -7.18 6.23
N SER A 35 -4.80 -6.18 5.74
CA SER A 35 -4.00 -6.30 4.50
C SER A 35 -2.90 -7.37 4.54
N ILE A 36 -2.55 -7.89 5.72
CA ILE A 36 -1.61 -9.02 5.83
C ILE A 36 -2.19 -10.28 5.16
N LEU A 37 -3.51 -10.40 5.11
CA LEU A 37 -4.22 -11.55 4.54
C LEU A 37 -4.67 -11.34 3.09
N GLU A 38 -4.46 -10.15 2.49
CA GLU A 38 -4.91 -9.86 1.11
C GLU A 38 -4.33 -10.81 0.04
N GLY A 39 -3.15 -11.39 0.30
CA GLY A 39 -2.52 -12.36 -0.61
C GLY A 39 -2.98 -13.81 -0.44
N VAL A 40 -3.84 -14.11 0.54
CA VAL A 40 -4.29 -15.47 0.83
C VAL A 40 -5.44 -15.86 -0.09
N GLN A 41 -5.24 -16.94 -0.83
CA GLN A 41 -6.26 -17.55 -1.68
C GLN A 41 -6.85 -18.78 -0.97
N VAL A 42 -8.17 -18.88 -1.01
CA VAL A 42 -8.96 -19.95 -0.40
C VAL A 42 -9.66 -20.71 -1.52
N PRO A 43 -9.53 -22.05 -1.58
CA PRO A 43 -10.24 -22.84 -2.57
C PRO A 43 -11.75 -22.83 -2.25
N TYR A 44 -12.54 -22.13 -3.07
CA TYR A 44 -13.99 -22.01 -2.97
C TYR A 44 -14.63 -22.71 -4.18
N TYR A 45 -15.32 -23.83 -3.94
CA TYR A 45 -15.99 -24.64 -4.96
C TYR A 45 -15.16 -24.91 -6.24
N GLY A 46 -13.87 -25.19 -6.09
CA GLY A 46 -12.96 -25.55 -7.19
C GLY A 46 -12.23 -24.37 -7.85
N ALA A 47 -12.40 -23.14 -7.35
CA ALA A 47 -11.65 -21.97 -7.79
C ALA A 47 -10.94 -21.28 -6.61
N ASP A 48 -9.71 -20.83 -6.82
CA ASP A 48 -8.96 -20.06 -5.82
C ASP A 48 -9.51 -18.63 -5.72
N THR A 49 -10.13 -18.35 -4.57
CA THR A 49 -10.83 -17.09 -4.31
C THR A 49 -10.10 -16.31 -3.21
N PRO A 50 -9.87 -15.00 -3.36
CA PRO A 50 -9.28 -14.16 -2.32
C PRO A 50 -10.05 -14.25 -0.99
N ILE A 51 -9.32 -14.36 0.13
CA ILE A 51 -9.92 -14.54 1.47
C ILE A 51 -10.92 -13.43 1.86
N ASN A 52 -10.73 -12.20 1.36
CA ASN A 52 -11.62 -11.07 1.62
C ASN A 52 -13.02 -11.23 1.01
N GLN A 53 -13.18 -12.12 0.02
CA GLN A 53 -14.49 -12.45 -0.57
C GLN A 53 -15.18 -13.61 0.14
N VAL A 54 -14.43 -14.43 0.88
CA VAL A 54 -14.95 -15.63 1.57
C VAL A 54 -15.13 -15.39 3.07
N ALA A 55 -14.44 -14.40 3.63
CA ALA A 55 -14.47 -14.09 5.05
C ALA A 55 -14.37 -12.58 5.35
N SER A 56 -15.01 -12.18 6.44
CA SER A 56 -14.84 -10.87 7.05
C SER A 56 -13.62 -10.88 7.99
N ILE A 57 -12.70 -9.93 7.80
CA ILE A 57 -11.49 -9.78 8.60
C ILE A 57 -11.62 -8.50 9.42
N THR A 58 -11.59 -8.61 10.74
CA THR A 58 -11.67 -7.49 11.68
C THR A 58 -10.47 -7.47 12.62
N VAL A 59 -10.05 -6.28 13.04
CA VAL A 59 -9.03 -6.13 14.08
C VAL A 59 -9.71 -6.22 15.44
N LYS A 60 -9.44 -7.29 16.19
CA LYS A 60 -10.00 -7.48 17.54
C LYS A 60 -9.16 -6.75 18.59
N ASP A 61 -7.85 -6.86 18.48
CA ASP A 61 -6.88 -6.19 19.35
C ASP A 61 -5.65 -5.82 18.51
N SER A 62 -4.79 -4.96 19.06
CA SER A 62 -3.53 -4.50 18.47
C SER A 62 -2.69 -5.61 17.86
N ARG A 63 -2.75 -6.85 18.37
CA ARG A 63 -1.98 -8.00 17.85
C ARG A 63 -2.84 -9.18 17.39
N THR A 64 -4.17 -9.05 17.42
CA THR A 64 -5.09 -10.16 17.11
C THR A 64 -6.07 -9.78 16.00
N LEU A 65 -6.05 -10.53 14.90
CA LEU A 65 -7.08 -10.47 13.87
C LEU A 65 -8.18 -11.50 14.15
N GLN A 66 -9.41 -11.11 13.91
CA GLN A 66 -10.57 -11.99 13.90
C GLN A 66 -11.01 -12.20 12.46
N VAL A 67 -11.16 -13.47 12.07
CA VAL A 67 -11.64 -13.86 10.74
C VAL A 67 -12.93 -14.65 10.91
N VAL A 68 -14.00 -14.19 10.26
CA VAL A 68 -15.32 -14.82 10.26
C VAL A 68 -15.67 -15.21 8.83
N ALA A 69 -15.69 -16.50 8.52
CA ALA A 69 -16.12 -16.98 7.21
C ALA A 69 -17.62 -16.73 7.02
N PHE A 70 -18.03 -16.35 5.81
CA PHE A 70 -19.46 -16.15 5.51
C PHE A 70 -20.24 -17.46 5.55
N GLU A 71 -19.59 -18.58 5.24
CA GLU A 71 -20.15 -19.92 5.38
C GLU A 71 -19.33 -20.73 6.42
N ARG A 72 -20.01 -21.40 7.36
CA ARG A 72 -19.37 -22.13 8.46
C ARG A 72 -18.54 -23.33 7.99
N ASN A 73 -18.98 -24.01 6.94
CA ASN A 73 -18.27 -25.11 6.27
C ASN A 73 -16.92 -24.67 5.67
N MET A 74 -16.79 -23.39 5.28
CA MET A 74 -15.58 -22.84 4.68
C MET A 74 -14.51 -22.48 5.71
N LEU A 75 -14.84 -22.43 7.01
CA LEU A 75 -13.90 -22.03 8.06
C LEU A 75 -12.64 -22.90 8.08
N ALA A 76 -12.78 -24.22 7.86
CA ALA A 76 -11.66 -25.15 7.80
C ALA A 76 -10.76 -24.96 6.57
N ALA A 77 -11.35 -24.59 5.43
CA ALA A 77 -10.59 -24.27 4.22
C ALA A 77 -9.83 -22.94 4.37
N VAL A 78 -10.46 -21.94 5.02
CA VAL A 78 -9.83 -20.65 5.35
C VAL A 78 -8.66 -20.84 6.32
N ASP A 79 -8.84 -21.65 7.37
CA ASP A 79 -7.80 -22.01 8.35
C ASP A 79 -6.56 -22.61 7.64
N LYS A 80 -6.81 -23.63 6.79
CA LYS A 80 -5.75 -24.28 6.02
C LYS A 80 -5.06 -23.33 5.04
N ALA A 81 -5.81 -22.44 4.38
CA ALA A 81 -5.25 -21.46 3.45
C ALA A 81 -4.32 -20.45 4.15
N ILE A 82 -4.71 -19.96 5.34
CA ILE A 82 -3.87 -19.06 6.14
C ILE A 82 -2.57 -19.75 6.56
N GLY A 83 -2.64 -21.01 7.00
CA GLY A 83 -1.45 -21.80 7.34
C GLY A 83 -0.54 -22.07 6.14
N ALA A 84 -1.11 -22.32 4.96
CA ALA A 84 -0.38 -22.60 3.73
C ALA A 84 0.22 -21.33 3.06
N ALA A 85 -0.28 -20.14 3.39
CA ALA A 85 0.17 -18.88 2.79
C ALA A 85 1.61 -18.46 3.11
N GLY A 86 2.38 -19.30 3.84
CA GLY A 86 3.76 -19.00 4.21
C GLY A 86 3.89 -17.82 5.18
N LEU A 87 2.78 -17.42 5.80
CA LEU A 87 2.74 -16.27 6.70
C LEU A 87 3.26 -16.61 8.11
N ASN A 88 3.52 -17.88 8.43
CA ASN A 88 3.90 -18.33 9.78
C ASN A 88 2.94 -17.81 10.87
N LEU A 89 1.65 -17.81 10.54
CA LEU A 89 0.56 -17.41 11.42
C LEU A 89 -0.20 -18.67 11.83
N ASN A 90 -0.48 -18.81 13.12
CA ASN A 90 -1.23 -19.94 13.67
C ASN A 90 -2.63 -19.45 14.08
N PRO A 91 -3.64 -19.57 13.21
CA PRO A 91 -5.03 -19.32 13.57
C PRO A 91 -5.48 -20.26 14.70
N THR A 92 -6.20 -19.70 15.67
CA THR A 92 -6.90 -20.43 16.73
C THR A 92 -8.37 -20.53 16.34
N ASN A 93 -8.84 -21.75 16.12
CA ASN A 93 -10.23 -21.99 15.74
C ASN A 93 -11.15 -22.05 16.97
N LEU A 94 -12.15 -21.16 17.03
CA LEU A 94 -13.17 -21.11 18.07
C LEU A 94 -14.54 -21.62 17.59
N GLY A 95 -14.59 -22.34 16.47
CA GLY A 95 -15.79 -22.95 15.89
C GLY A 95 -16.59 -22.00 15.01
N GLU A 96 -16.85 -20.77 15.46
CA GLU A 96 -17.56 -19.75 14.67
C GLU A 96 -16.64 -18.71 14.04
N LEU A 97 -15.42 -18.57 14.56
CA LEU A 97 -14.43 -17.59 14.12
C LEU A 97 -13.01 -18.11 14.32
N LEU A 98 -12.07 -17.59 13.52
CA LEU A 98 -10.63 -17.81 13.68
C LEU A 98 -9.98 -16.59 14.32
N LEU A 99 -9.17 -16.80 15.35
CA LEU A 99 -8.32 -15.76 15.93
C LEU A 99 -6.88 -15.94 15.48
N ILE A 100 -6.31 -14.94 14.84
CA ILE A 100 -4.92 -14.96 14.39
C ILE A 100 -4.14 -14.01 15.29
N SER A 101 -3.34 -14.59 16.18
CA SER A 101 -2.42 -13.85 17.03
C SER A 101 -1.10 -13.65 16.28
N MET A 102 -0.66 -12.41 16.18
CA MET A 102 0.62 -12.12 15.55
C MET A 102 1.77 -12.28 16.55
N PRO A 103 2.81 -13.05 16.22
CA PRO A 103 3.99 -13.16 17.07
C PRO A 103 4.71 -11.81 17.15
N ALA A 104 5.36 -11.57 18.29
CA ALA A 104 6.18 -10.38 18.46
C ALA A 104 7.35 -10.39 17.47
N LEU A 105 7.60 -9.25 16.82
CA LEU A 105 8.75 -9.09 15.94
C LEU A 105 10.03 -8.96 16.77
N THR A 106 11.04 -9.77 16.43
CA THR A 106 12.41 -9.63 16.95
C THR A 106 13.06 -8.33 16.45
N GLU A 107 14.08 -7.84 17.15
CA GLU A 107 14.77 -6.61 16.71
C GLU A 107 15.38 -6.73 15.30
N GLU A 108 15.90 -7.91 14.94
CA GLU A 108 16.47 -8.17 13.62
C GLU A 108 15.42 -8.09 12.50
N THR A 109 14.24 -8.70 12.71
CA THR A 109 13.13 -8.63 11.75
C THR A 109 12.56 -7.22 11.65
N ARG A 110 12.49 -6.46 12.75
CA ARG A 110 12.11 -5.03 12.71
C ARG A 110 13.08 -4.20 11.88
N LYS A 111 14.40 -4.34 12.07
CA LYS A 111 15.41 -3.63 11.26
C LYS A 111 15.29 -3.96 9.77
N GLY A 112 15.05 -5.23 9.44
CA GLY A 112 14.78 -5.67 8.07
C GLY A 112 13.55 -5.00 7.45
N PHE A 113 12.43 -4.97 8.18
CA PHE A 113 11.19 -4.32 7.72
C PHE A 113 11.29 -2.80 7.62
N THR A 114 12.03 -2.14 8.52
CA THR A 114 12.31 -0.71 8.41
C THR A 114 13.10 -0.40 7.14
N LYS A 115 14.09 -1.23 6.79
CA LYS A 115 14.83 -1.08 5.54
C LYS A 115 13.91 -1.22 4.32
N GLN A 116 13.08 -2.27 4.29
CA GLN A 116 12.12 -2.47 3.20
C GLN A 116 11.12 -1.32 3.07
N ALA A 117 10.65 -0.75 4.19
CA ALA A 117 9.76 0.40 4.17
C ALA A 117 10.43 1.65 3.58
N ARG A 118 11.71 1.87 3.90
CA ARG A 118 12.49 2.98 3.32
C ARG A 118 12.75 2.78 1.83
N ASP A 119 13.10 1.56 1.42
CA ASP A 119 13.34 1.23 0.02
C ASP A 119 12.05 1.49 -0.81
N ALA A 120 10.90 1.01 -0.34
CA ALA A 120 9.60 1.25 -0.99
C ALA A 120 9.23 2.74 -1.07
N ALA A 121 9.58 3.52 -0.04
CA ALA A 121 9.35 4.96 -0.03
C ALA A 121 10.24 5.72 -1.02
N GLU A 122 11.50 5.29 -1.18
CA GLU A 122 12.39 5.89 -2.18
C GLU A 122 11.92 5.57 -3.59
N ASP A 123 11.46 4.34 -3.85
CA ASP A 123 10.85 3.98 -5.13
C ASP A 123 9.66 4.88 -5.48
N ALA A 124 8.78 5.14 -4.50
CA ALA A 124 7.64 6.06 -4.68
C ALA A 124 8.10 7.51 -4.97
N ARG A 125 9.14 8.01 -4.27
CA ARG A 125 9.70 9.35 -4.52
C ARG A 125 10.32 9.44 -5.91
N VAL A 126 11.07 8.42 -6.33
CA VAL A 126 11.67 8.35 -7.67
C VAL A 126 10.57 8.36 -8.73
N ALA A 127 9.50 7.59 -8.55
CA ALA A 127 8.35 7.59 -9.46
C ALA A 127 7.71 8.99 -9.57
N VAL A 128 7.46 9.67 -8.43
CA VAL A 128 6.92 11.04 -8.39
C VAL A 128 7.85 12.04 -9.11
N ARG A 129 9.17 11.96 -8.88
CA ARG A 129 10.16 12.82 -9.56
C ARG A 129 10.20 12.56 -11.08
N ASN A 130 10.05 11.32 -11.51
CA ASN A 130 9.98 10.97 -12.94
C ASN A 130 8.71 11.53 -13.59
N ILE A 131 7.55 11.40 -12.94
CA ILE A 131 6.29 11.98 -13.44
C ILE A 131 6.41 13.51 -13.58
N ARG A 132 7.03 14.18 -12.61
CA ARG A 132 7.32 15.62 -12.70
C ARG A 132 8.18 15.94 -13.92
N ARG A 133 9.25 15.17 -14.16
CA ARG A 133 10.15 15.36 -15.30
C ARG A 133 9.42 15.20 -16.64
N ASP A 134 8.55 14.19 -16.74
CA ASP A 134 7.73 13.95 -17.94
C ASP A 134 6.80 15.14 -18.22
N ALA A 135 6.08 15.61 -17.20
CA ALA A 135 5.17 16.75 -17.33
C ALA A 135 5.92 18.04 -17.74
N LEU A 136 7.09 18.30 -17.15
CA LEU A 136 7.93 19.43 -17.54
C LEU A 136 8.46 19.31 -18.98
N SER A 137 8.76 18.10 -19.44
CA SER A 137 9.16 17.88 -20.84
C SER A 137 8.01 18.20 -21.79
N GLN A 138 6.80 17.74 -21.47
CA GLN A 138 5.62 18.02 -22.29
C GLN A 138 5.32 19.52 -22.39
N TYR A 139 5.44 20.27 -21.28
CA TYR A 139 5.29 21.74 -21.35
C TYR A 139 6.33 22.39 -22.26
N LYS A 140 7.58 21.96 -22.22
CA LYS A 140 8.64 22.46 -23.12
C LYS A 140 8.36 22.14 -24.59
N ASP A 141 7.80 20.98 -24.87
CA ASP A 141 7.47 20.59 -26.24
C ASP A 141 6.28 21.41 -26.77
N LEU A 142 5.27 21.69 -25.94
CA LEU A 142 4.17 22.60 -26.28
C LEU A 142 4.63 24.03 -26.59
N VAL A 143 5.66 24.54 -25.90
CA VAL A 143 6.26 25.85 -26.21
C VAL A 143 6.95 25.83 -27.58
N LYS A 144 7.68 24.75 -27.90
CA LYS A 144 8.32 24.61 -29.23
C LYS A 144 7.30 24.53 -30.36
N GLU A 145 6.19 23.87 -30.12
CA GLU A 145 5.05 23.74 -31.04
C GLU A 145 4.22 25.04 -31.12
N LYS A 146 4.53 26.05 -30.29
CA LYS A 146 3.83 27.33 -30.16
C LYS A 146 2.36 27.18 -29.76
N GLU A 147 2.02 26.09 -29.08
CA GLU A 147 0.67 25.88 -28.54
C GLU A 147 0.47 26.64 -27.22
N ILE A 148 1.55 26.94 -26.50
CA ILE A 148 1.54 27.73 -25.26
C ILE A 148 2.66 28.77 -25.25
N SER A 149 2.49 29.82 -24.45
CA SER A 149 3.53 30.85 -24.23
C SER A 149 4.54 30.45 -23.16
N GLU A 150 5.73 31.07 -23.16
CA GLU A 150 6.75 30.86 -22.11
C GLU A 150 6.24 31.24 -20.70
N ASP A 151 5.36 32.25 -20.61
CA ASP A 151 4.75 32.64 -19.33
C ASP A 151 3.79 31.58 -18.81
N GLU A 152 3.04 30.91 -19.70
CA GLU A 152 2.18 29.79 -19.34
C GLU A 152 2.99 28.55 -18.94
N GLU A 153 4.10 28.26 -19.63
CA GLU A 153 5.03 27.19 -19.25
C GLU A 153 5.54 27.39 -17.83
N ARG A 154 5.99 28.60 -17.48
CA ARG A 154 6.48 28.92 -16.13
C ARG A 154 5.41 28.72 -15.07
N ARG A 155 4.19 29.21 -15.30
CA ARG A 155 3.06 29.00 -14.37
C ARG A 155 2.71 27.52 -14.21
N ALA A 156 2.70 26.77 -15.31
CA ALA A 156 2.39 25.34 -15.30
C ALA A 156 3.49 24.52 -14.58
N ALA A 157 4.76 24.91 -14.74
CA ALA A 157 5.88 24.31 -14.04
C ALA A 157 5.79 24.53 -12.52
N ASP A 158 5.48 25.75 -12.08
CA ASP A 158 5.28 26.08 -10.66
C ASP A 158 4.13 25.27 -10.05
N ASP A 159 3.04 25.11 -10.79
CA ASP A 159 1.88 24.32 -10.37
C ASP A 159 2.20 22.83 -10.22
N ILE A 160 2.96 22.26 -11.16
CA ILE A 160 3.43 20.88 -11.07
C ILE A 160 4.42 20.70 -9.94
N GLN A 161 5.27 21.69 -9.67
CA GLN A 161 6.21 21.66 -8.55
C GLN A 161 5.46 21.61 -7.22
N LYS A 162 4.49 22.50 -7.00
CA LYS A 162 3.63 22.49 -5.79
C LYS A 162 2.91 21.16 -5.60
N LEU A 163 2.41 20.59 -6.71
CA LEU A 163 1.73 19.28 -6.68
C LEU A 163 2.71 18.16 -6.30
N THR A 164 3.92 18.18 -6.85
CA THR A 164 4.99 17.23 -6.50
C THR A 164 5.35 17.33 -5.02
N ASP A 165 5.55 18.55 -4.51
CA ASP A 165 5.93 18.80 -3.12
C ASP A 165 4.88 18.28 -2.13
N LYS A 166 3.59 18.43 -2.49
CA LYS A 166 2.48 17.85 -1.72
C LYS A 166 2.59 16.33 -1.64
N PHE A 167 2.74 15.64 -2.78
CA PHE A 167 2.82 14.18 -2.80
C PHE A 167 4.08 13.65 -2.09
N VAL A 168 5.21 14.37 -2.16
CA VAL A 168 6.42 14.03 -1.41
C VAL A 168 6.18 14.16 0.10
N ALA A 169 5.49 15.22 0.55
CA ALA A 169 5.11 15.38 1.96
C ALA A 169 4.14 14.29 2.44
N ASP A 170 3.19 13.87 1.60
CA ASP A 170 2.29 12.76 1.89
C ASP A 170 3.07 11.44 2.05
N ILE A 171 4.04 11.17 1.17
CA ILE A 171 4.95 10.02 1.29
C ILE A 171 5.75 10.07 2.59
N GLU A 172 6.32 11.23 2.95
CA GLU A 172 7.09 11.39 4.19
C GLU A 172 6.23 11.15 5.44
N THR A 173 4.99 11.63 5.42
CA THR A 173 4.04 11.42 6.52
C THR A 173 3.73 9.93 6.67
N ALA A 174 3.46 9.24 5.56
CA ALA A 174 3.19 7.81 5.55
C ALA A 174 4.39 6.99 6.05
N VAL A 175 5.62 7.35 5.66
CA VAL A 175 6.85 6.71 6.15
C VAL A 175 6.99 6.89 7.66
N LYS A 176 6.86 8.13 8.17
CA LYS A 176 6.99 8.42 9.60
C LYS A 176 5.99 7.62 10.43
N GLN A 177 4.75 7.51 9.95
CA GLN A 177 3.72 6.71 10.61
C GLN A 177 4.09 5.22 10.62
N LYS A 178 4.59 4.70 9.49
CA LYS A 178 5.01 3.30 9.39
C LYS A 178 6.23 2.98 10.25
N GLU A 179 7.22 3.87 10.31
CA GLU A 179 8.38 3.74 11.19
C GLU A 179 7.99 3.78 12.67
N ALA A 180 7.07 4.68 13.05
CA ALA A 180 6.52 4.73 14.40
C ALA A 180 5.80 3.42 14.75
N ASP A 181 5.01 2.86 13.82
CA ASP A 181 4.34 1.57 14.02
C ASP A 181 5.33 0.40 14.16
N LEU A 182 6.45 0.43 13.43
CA LEU A 182 7.52 -0.59 13.55
C LEU A 182 8.30 -0.49 14.86
N MET A 183 8.43 0.72 15.42
CA MET A 183 9.14 0.97 16.67
C MET A 183 8.24 0.94 17.91
N ALA A 184 6.92 1.01 17.74
CA ALA A 184 5.98 0.86 18.85
C ALA A 184 6.10 -0.56 19.45
N VAL A 185 6.25 -0.61 20.78
CA VAL A 185 6.36 -1.83 21.59
C VAL A 185 4.99 -2.19 22.16
#